data_AF-W5QB72-F1
#
_entry.id   AF-W5QB72-F1
#
_cell.length_a   1.000
_cell.length_b   1.000
_cell.length_c   1.000
_cell.angle_alpha   90.00
_cell.angle_beta   90.00
_cell.angle_gamma   90.00
#
_symmetry.space_group_name_H-M   'P 1'
#
loop_
_entity.id
_entity.type
_entity.pdbx_description
1 polymer ?
#
loop_
_entity_poly.entity_id
_entity_poly.type
_entity_poly.pdbx_seq_one_letter_code
_entity_poly.pdbx_strand_id
1 'polypeptide(L)'
;MDSEIQEAFQKELTCLVCLNFLLDPVTIGCGHSFCRSCLCLFWEQAKAPASCPVCRQRSEQTNLKTNFLLKTLVSTVRKANLRQFLKCEEHLCGAHKQTKTIFCEADKSLLCLVCSQGQEHKTHKHCAAEKAAEESWVSDASES
;
A
#
# COMPACT_ATOMS: atom_id res chain seq x y z
N MET A 1 -22.52 3.35 -5.59
CA MET A 1 -21.92 2.00 -5.61
C MET A 1 -22.28 1.36 -4.29
N ASP A 2 -22.75 0.12 -4.33
CA ASP A 2 -23.11 -0.64 -3.14
C ASP A 2 -21.87 -0.79 -2.24
N SER A 3 -21.97 -0.37 -0.98
CA SER A 3 -20.84 -0.34 -0.04
C SER A 3 -20.28 -1.75 0.19
N GLU A 4 -21.13 -2.76 0.12
CA GLU A 4 -20.76 -4.17 0.32
C GLU A 4 -19.89 -4.70 -0.83
N ILE A 5 -20.20 -4.29 -2.07
CA ILE A 5 -19.42 -4.67 -3.26
C ILE A 5 -18.01 -4.07 -3.20
N GLN A 6 -17.90 -2.82 -2.74
CA GLN A 6 -16.60 -2.16 -2.58
C GLN A 6 -15.74 -2.87 -1.53
N GLU A 7 -16.32 -3.23 -0.38
CA GLU A 7 -15.59 -3.94 0.68
C GLU A 7 -15.16 -5.35 0.24
N ALA A 8 -16.07 -6.10 -0.40
CA ALA A 8 -15.75 -7.42 -0.94
C ALA A 8 -14.60 -7.33 -1.95
N PHE A 9 -14.63 -6.35 -2.87
CA PHE A 9 -13.57 -6.16 -3.85
C PHE A 9 -12.22 -5.79 -3.21
N GLN A 10 -12.22 -4.95 -2.16
CA GLN A 10 -10.97 -4.60 -1.46
C GLN A 10 -10.36 -5.80 -0.73
N LYS A 11 -11.18 -6.71 -0.20
CA LYS A 11 -10.72 -7.96 0.41
C LYS A 11 -9.97 -8.86 -0.58
N GLU A 12 -10.44 -8.95 -1.82
CA GLU A 12 -9.77 -9.70 -2.90
C GLU A 12 -8.38 -9.15 -3.27
N LEU A 13 -8.10 -7.88 -2.94
CA LEU A 13 -6.82 -7.22 -3.19
C LEU A 13 -5.89 -7.22 -1.96
N THR A 14 -6.25 -7.94 -0.90
CA THR A 14 -5.53 -8.00 0.37
C THR A 14 -4.68 -9.27 0.44
N CYS A 15 -3.45 -9.12 0.93
CA CYS A 15 -2.56 -10.24 1.19
C CYS A 15 -3.02 -11.00 2.43
N LEU A 16 -3.32 -12.30 2.30
CA LEU A 16 -3.77 -13.13 3.42
C LEU A 16 -2.67 -13.48 4.44
N VAL A 17 -1.43 -13.01 4.24
CA VAL A 17 -0.33 -13.20 5.19
C VAL A 17 -0.15 -11.96 6.07
N CYS A 18 -0.04 -10.77 5.48
CA CYS A 18 0.14 -9.52 6.24
C CYS A 18 -1.14 -8.72 6.46
N LEU A 19 -2.27 -9.19 5.92
CA LEU A 19 -3.60 -8.55 6.01
C LEU A 19 -3.65 -7.10 5.51
N ASN A 20 -2.71 -6.72 4.64
CA ASN A 20 -2.65 -5.43 3.98
C ASN A 20 -2.86 -5.58 2.46
N PHE A 21 -3.23 -4.50 1.77
CA PHE A 21 -3.27 -4.48 0.31
C PHE A 21 -1.96 -5.03 -0.30
N LEU A 22 -2.08 -5.87 -1.33
CA LEU A 22 -0.93 -6.54 -1.94
C LEU A 22 0.16 -5.57 -2.40
N LEU A 23 1.39 -5.74 -1.89
CA LEU A 23 2.58 -5.03 -2.36
C LEU A 23 3.43 -5.98 -3.20
N ASP A 24 3.72 -5.57 -4.44
CA ASP A 24 4.38 -6.41 -5.44
C ASP A 24 3.75 -7.82 -5.51
N PRO A 25 2.45 -7.93 -5.88
CA PRO A 25 1.72 -9.18 -5.82
C PRO A 25 2.34 -10.24 -6.72
N VAL A 26 2.48 -11.45 -6.19
CA VAL A 26 2.87 -12.65 -6.95
C VAL A 26 1.74 -13.66 -6.87
N THR A 27 1.43 -14.31 -7.98
CA THR A 27 0.38 -15.34 -8.05
C THR A 27 1.02 -16.69 -8.25
N ILE A 28 0.72 -17.64 -7.37
CA ILE A 28 1.30 -18.97 -7.42
C ILE A 28 0.42 -19.97 -8.17
N GLY A 29 0.94 -21.16 -8.46
CA GLY A 29 0.27 -22.16 -9.31
C GLY A 29 -1.14 -22.56 -8.87
N CYS A 30 -1.49 -22.41 -7.59
CA CYS A 30 -2.84 -22.66 -7.08
C CYS A 30 -3.81 -21.46 -7.21
N GLY A 31 -3.38 -20.37 -7.85
CA GLY A 31 -4.19 -19.17 -8.08
C GLY A 31 -4.19 -18.13 -6.95
N HIS A 32 -3.70 -18.47 -5.75
CA HIS A 32 -3.60 -17.50 -4.66
C HIS A 32 -2.50 -16.46 -4.91
N SER A 33 -2.74 -15.24 -4.45
CA SER A 33 -1.82 -14.12 -4.58
C SER A 33 -1.36 -13.59 -3.23
N PHE A 34 -0.09 -13.20 -3.15
CA PHE A 34 0.55 -12.70 -1.93
C PHE A 34 1.49 -11.55 -2.27
N CYS A 35 1.86 -10.74 -1.28
CA CYS A 35 3.03 -9.88 -1.42
C CYS A 35 4.27 -10.77 -1.66
N ARG A 36 5.15 -10.38 -2.59
CA ARG A 36 6.38 -11.13 -2.84
C ARG A 36 7.18 -11.39 -1.56
N SER A 37 7.37 -10.35 -0.74
CA SER A 37 8.09 -10.44 0.53
C SER A 37 7.45 -11.43 1.50
N CYS A 38 6.12 -11.38 1.66
CA CYS A 38 5.37 -12.28 2.53
C CYS A 38 5.56 -13.75 2.12
N LEU A 39 5.46 -14.03 0.83
CA LEU A 39 5.63 -15.40 0.33
C LEU A 39 7.07 -15.89 0.47
N CYS A 40 8.06 -15.05 0.16
CA CYS A 40 9.48 -15.40 0.33
C CYS A 40 9.80 -15.73 1.80
N LEU A 41 9.42 -14.85 2.74
CA LEU A 41 9.64 -15.08 4.17
C LEU A 41 8.97 -16.36 4.66
N PHE A 42 7.74 -16.64 4.19
CA PHE A 42 7.04 -17.87 4.52
C PHE A 42 7.79 -19.12 4.00
N TRP A 43 8.26 -19.11 2.75
CA TRP A 43 9.01 -20.23 2.17
C TRP A 43 10.37 -20.44 2.83
N GLU A 44 11.06 -19.37 3.23
CA GLU A 44 12.32 -19.43 3.96
C GLU A 44 12.15 -20.12 5.33
N GLN A 45 11.04 -19.85 6.03
CA GLN A 45 10.76 -20.42 7.35
C GLN A 45 10.31 -21.89 7.30
N ALA A 46 9.65 -22.31 6.21
CA ALA A 46 8.97 -23.61 6.13
C ALA A 46 9.89 -24.84 6.01
N LYS A 47 11.23 -24.68 5.87
CA LYS A 47 12.23 -25.78 5.79
C LYS A 47 11.90 -26.94 4.82
N ALA A 48 11.14 -26.65 3.76
CA ALA A 48 10.72 -27.51 2.62
C ALA A 48 9.38 -28.27 2.75
N PRO A 49 8.70 -28.58 1.61
CA PRO A 49 8.75 -27.90 0.31
C PRO A 49 7.94 -26.59 0.33
N ALA A 50 8.26 -25.68 -0.60
CA ALA A 50 7.49 -24.46 -0.81
C ALA A 50 6.00 -24.81 -1.01
N SER A 51 5.12 -24.10 -0.31
CA SER A 51 3.68 -24.36 -0.36
C SER A 51 2.89 -23.07 -0.23
N CYS A 52 1.62 -23.12 -0.64
CA CYS A 52 0.69 -22.02 -0.47
C CYS A 52 0.37 -21.80 1.03
N PRO A 53 0.52 -20.58 1.56
CA PRO A 53 0.11 -20.25 2.94
C PRO A 53 -1.37 -20.54 3.24
N VAL A 54 -2.24 -20.55 2.21
CA VAL A 54 -3.69 -20.68 2.36
C VAL A 54 -4.13 -22.14 2.18
N CYS A 55 -3.95 -22.70 0.98
CA CYS A 55 -4.45 -24.03 0.66
C CYS A 55 -3.42 -25.15 0.86
N ARG A 56 -2.18 -24.83 1.26
CA ARG A 56 -1.06 -25.77 1.48
C ARG A 56 -0.63 -26.59 0.26
N GLN A 57 -1.18 -26.31 -0.91
CA GLN A 57 -0.73 -26.93 -2.16
C GLN A 57 0.76 -26.64 -2.37
N ARG A 58 1.52 -27.69 -2.70
CA ARG A 58 2.95 -27.56 -3.01
C ARG A 58 3.14 -26.66 -4.22
N SER A 59 4.14 -25.80 -4.12
CA SER A 59 4.56 -24.92 -5.20
C SER A 59 5.88 -25.42 -5.77
N GLU A 60 5.90 -25.67 -7.07
CA GLU A 60 7.11 -25.96 -7.82
C GLU A 60 7.75 -24.69 -8.41
N GLN A 61 7.14 -23.52 -8.17
CA GLN A 61 7.63 -22.27 -8.71
C GLN A 61 8.93 -21.85 -8.03
N THR A 62 9.98 -21.75 -8.85
CA THR A 62 11.30 -21.25 -8.45
C THR A 62 11.45 -19.76 -8.71
N ASN A 63 10.67 -19.21 -9.64
CA ASN A 63 10.74 -17.81 -10.05
C ASN A 63 9.38 -17.12 -9.91
N LEU A 64 9.24 -16.33 -8.84
CA LEU A 64 8.03 -15.54 -8.59
C LEU A 64 7.99 -14.33 -9.53
N LYS A 65 6.97 -14.24 -10.39
CA LYS A 65 6.75 -13.07 -11.24
C LYS A 65 5.66 -12.19 -10.65
N THR A 66 5.86 -10.87 -10.71
CA THR A 66 4.85 -9.90 -10.32
C THR A 66 3.63 -10.03 -11.23
N ASN A 67 2.45 -10.13 -10.62
CA ASN A 67 1.18 -10.01 -11.29
C ASN A 67 0.88 -8.51 -11.50
N PHE A 68 1.24 -8.00 -12.68
CA PHE A 68 1.07 -6.58 -13.02
C PHE A 68 -0.39 -6.12 -12.97
N LEU A 69 -1.34 -6.98 -13.32
CA LEU A 69 -2.76 -6.63 -13.25
C LEU A 69 -3.19 -6.36 -11.81
N LEU A 70 -2.90 -7.28 -10.89
CA LEU A 70 -3.20 -7.08 -9.46
C LEU A 70 -2.46 -5.85 -8.91
N LYS A 71 -1.20 -5.63 -9.32
CA LYS A 71 -0.43 -4.44 -8.92
C LYS A 71 -1.13 -3.14 -9.35
N THR A 72 -1.61 -3.08 -10.59
CA THR A 72 -2.35 -1.92 -11.12
C THR A 72 -3.69 -1.73 -10.42
N LEU A 73 -4.43 -2.81 -10.15
CA LEU A 73 -5.71 -2.73 -9.43
C LEU A 73 -5.53 -2.21 -8.00
N VAL A 74 -4.54 -2.74 -7.27
CA VAL A 74 -4.20 -2.26 -5.91
C VAL A 74 -3.80 -0.79 -5.93
N SER A 75 -2.93 -0.37 -6.86
CA SER A 75 -2.54 1.04 -7.01
C SER A 75 -3.76 1.94 -7.25
N THR A 76 -4.68 1.49 -8.10
CA THR A 76 -5.91 2.24 -8.42
C THR A 76 -6.78 2.43 -7.18
N VAL A 77 -7.01 1.36 -6.41
CA VAL A 77 -7.80 1.41 -5.17
C VAL A 77 -7.13 2.29 -4.12
N ARG A 78 -5.82 2.15 -3.90
CA ARG A 78 -5.06 2.98 -2.94
C ARG A 78 -5.16 4.47 -3.29
N LYS A 79 -5.01 4.83 -4.57
CA LYS A 79 -5.17 6.22 -5.03
C LYS A 79 -6.60 6.73 -4.85
N ALA A 80 -7.60 5.92 -5.13
CA ALA A 80 -9.00 6.29 -4.93
C ALA A 80 -9.29 6.55 -3.45
N ASN A 81 -8.87 5.65 -2.56
CA ASN A 81 -9.01 5.80 -1.11
C ASN A 81 -8.27 7.04 -0.60
N LEU A 82 -7.04 7.29 -1.07
CA LEU A 82 -6.28 8.48 -0.68
C LEU A 82 -6.96 9.77 -1.16
N ARG A 83 -7.46 9.81 -2.41
CA ARG A 83 -8.19 10.97 -2.93
C ARG A 83 -9.46 11.24 -2.14
N GLN A 84 -10.15 10.19 -1.68
CA GLN A 84 -11.30 10.33 -0.81
C GLN A 84 -10.90 10.86 0.57
N PHE A 85 -9.83 10.32 1.16
CA PHE A 85 -9.25 10.80 2.41
C PHE A 85 -8.88 12.29 2.33
N LEU A 86 -8.08 12.69 1.33
CA LEU A 86 -7.62 14.07 1.14
C LEU A 86 -8.72 15.10 0.84
N LYS A 87 -9.95 14.67 0.53
CA LYS A 87 -11.10 15.57 0.35
C LYS A 87 -11.71 16.03 1.67
N CYS A 88 -11.39 15.40 2.80
CA CYS A 88 -11.89 15.84 4.11
C CYS A 88 -11.27 17.18 4.52
N GLU A 89 -12.07 18.08 5.11
CA GLU A 89 -11.60 19.40 5.58
C GLU A 89 -10.47 19.29 6.62
N GLU A 90 -10.41 18.17 7.35
CA GLU A 90 -9.34 17.85 8.31
C GLU A 90 -7.94 17.78 7.67
N HIS A 91 -7.85 17.55 6.36
CA HIS A 91 -6.59 17.52 5.62
C HIS A 91 -6.23 18.83 4.94
N LEU A 92 -6.92 19.92 5.28
CA LEU A 92 -6.49 21.26 4.93
C LEU A 92 -5.38 21.72 5.90
N CYS A 93 -4.40 22.42 5.35
CA CYS A 93 -3.43 23.16 6.15
C CYS A 93 -4.15 24.29 6.90
N GLY A 94 -4.05 24.30 8.23
CA GLY A 94 -4.68 25.32 9.06
C GLY A 94 -4.21 26.74 8.71
N ALA A 95 -2.92 26.90 8.41
CA ALA A 95 -2.29 28.19 8.08
C ALA A 95 -2.56 28.65 6.64
N HIS A 96 -2.47 27.75 5.66
CA HIS A 96 -2.50 28.11 4.24
C HIS A 96 -3.82 27.78 3.53
N LYS A 97 -4.76 27.09 4.21
CA LYS A 97 -6.06 26.67 3.67
C LYS A 97 -5.97 25.86 2.36
N GLN A 98 -4.86 25.13 2.20
CA GLN A 98 -4.60 24.25 1.06
C GLN A 98 -4.60 22.79 1.51
N THR A 99 -5.10 21.89 0.66
CA THR A 99 -5.02 20.44 0.90
C THR A 99 -3.57 19.99 1.04
N LYS A 100 -3.31 19.14 2.02
CA LYS A 100 -1.99 18.56 2.27
C LYS A 100 -1.74 17.37 1.35
N THR A 101 -1.17 17.61 0.16
CA THR A 101 -0.96 16.59 -0.88
C THR A 101 0.50 16.13 -1.02
N ILE A 102 1.40 16.68 -0.22
CA ILE A 102 2.84 16.36 -0.23
C ILE A 102 3.17 15.58 1.03
N PHE A 103 3.85 14.45 0.90
CA PHE A 103 4.33 13.68 2.04
C PHE A 103 5.78 14.04 2.35
N CYS A 104 6.05 14.34 3.61
CA CYS A 104 7.41 14.52 4.12
C CYS A 104 7.95 13.20 4.67
N GLU A 105 9.04 12.71 4.08
CA GLU A 105 9.62 11.42 4.47
C GLU A 105 10.29 11.46 5.85
N ALA A 106 10.81 12.63 6.26
CA ALA A 106 11.45 12.84 7.55
C ALA A 106 10.42 12.92 8.69
N ASP A 107 9.37 13.74 8.50
CA ASP A 107 8.39 14.04 9.55
C ASP A 107 7.16 13.13 9.53
N LYS A 108 7.10 12.21 8.54
CA LYS A 108 5.98 11.27 8.32
C LYS A 108 4.61 11.95 8.27
N SER A 109 4.56 13.15 7.72
CA SER A 109 3.37 14.00 7.74
C SER A 109 3.00 14.51 6.36
N LEU A 110 1.71 14.83 6.19
CA LEU A 110 1.20 15.49 5.00
C LEU A 110 1.32 17.01 5.13
N LEU A 111 1.91 17.63 4.12
CA LEU A 111 2.15 19.06 3.97
C LEU A 111 1.36 19.61 2.79
N CYS A 112 0.96 20.88 2.88
CA CYS A 112 0.60 21.63 1.67
C CYS A 112 1.86 22.10 0.94
N LEU A 113 1.68 22.61 -0.28
CA LEU A 113 2.76 23.10 -1.12
C LEU A 113 3.61 24.16 -0.41
N VAL A 114 2.97 25.09 0.31
CA VAL A 114 3.69 26.16 1.02
C VAL A 114 4.51 25.61 2.18
N CYS A 115 3.95 24.73 3.02
CA CYS A 115 4.68 24.11 4.14
C CYS A 115 5.90 23.32 3.68
N SER A 116 5.80 22.57 2.57
CA SER A 116 6.93 21.82 2.01
C SER A 116 8.11 22.71 1.58
N GLN A 117 7.87 23.99 1.33
CA GLN A 117 8.88 24.97 0.94
C GLN A 117 9.31 25.85 2.12
N GLY A 118 8.64 25.74 3.26
CA GLY A 118 8.95 26.45 4.49
C GLY A 118 10.29 25.99 5.08
N GLN A 119 10.92 26.87 5.85
CA GLN A 119 12.26 26.60 6.42
C GLN A 119 12.32 25.28 7.21
N GLU A 120 11.22 24.91 7.87
CA GLU A 120 11.11 23.68 8.66
C GLU A 120 11.24 22.40 7.82
N HIS A 121 10.78 22.41 6.56
CA HIS A 121 10.74 21.22 5.71
C HIS A 121 11.58 21.34 4.43
N LYS A 122 12.12 22.52 4.12
CA LYS A 122 12.79 22.81 2.84
C LYS A 122 13.94 21.85 2.50
N THR A 123 14.64 21.32 3.50
CA THR A 123 15.76 20.38 3.34
C THR A 123 15.33 18.93 3.42
N HIS A 124 14.07 18.65 3.77
CA HIS A 124 13.54 17.29 3.87
C HIS A 124 13.23 16.73 2.50
N LYS A 125 13.25 15.40 2.40
CA LYS A 125 12.83 14.70 1.19
C LYS A 125 11.31 14.63 1.14
N HIS A 126 10.76 15.03 0.00
CA HIS A 126 9.32 15.06 -0.24
C HIS A 126 8.93 14.15 -1.40
N CYS A 127 7.71 13.64 -1.35
CA CYS A 127 7.07 13.01 -2.49
C CYS A 127 5.57 13.33 -2.52
N ALA A 128 4.90 13.03 -3.64
CA ALA A 128 3.44 13.15 -3.69
C ALA A 128 2.81 12.13 -2.74
N ALA A 129 1.73 12.50 -2.04
CA ALA A 129 1.00 11.60 -1.16
C ALA A 129 0.55 10.32 -1.89
N GLU A 130 0.14 10.45 -3.16
CA GLU A 130 -0.23 9.29 -4.00
C GLU A 130 0.94 8.31 -4.19
N LYS A 131 2.17 8.81 -4.33
CA LYS A 131 3.37 7.98 -4.46
C LYS A 131 3.71 7.30 -3.13
N ALA A 132 3.63 8.04 -2.01
CA ALA A 132 3.86 7.48 -0.68
C ALA A 132 2.88 6.34 -0.34
N ALA A 133 1.62 6.47 -0.75
CA ALA A 133 0.59 5.44 -0.55
C ALA A 133 0.87 4.14 -1.32
N GLU A 134 1.58 4.19 -2.44
CA GLU A 134 1.95 2.99 -3.22
C GLU A 134 3.07 2.19 -2.57
N GLU A 135 3.99 2.86 -1.90
CA GLU A 135 5.16 2.24 -1.28
C GLU A 135 4.89 1.80 0.19
N SER A 136 3.62 1.86 0.64
CA SER A 136 3.16 1.48 1.99
C SER A 136 3.70 2.34 3.15
N TRP A 137 4.08 3.60 2.89
CA TRP A 137 4.56 4.53 3.94
C TRP A 137 3.43 5.15 4.77
N VAL A 138 2.17 4.94 4.38
CA VAL A 138 1.01 5.62 4.94
C VAL A 138 0.36 4.82 6.09
N SER A 139 0.82 3.59 6.33
CA SER A 139 0.31 2.77 7.44
C SER A 139 0.67 3.30 8.83
N ASP A 140 1.67 4.18 8.95
CA ASP A 140 2.18 4.68 10.24
C ASP A 140 1.63 6.07 10.63
N ALA A 141 0.75 6.67 9.82
CA ALA A 141 0.26 8.04 10.07
C ALA A 141 -1.02 8.12 10.93
N SER A 142 -1.49 7.00 11.48
CA SER A 142 -2.74 6.93 12.25
C SER A 142 -2.63 6.23 13.61
N GLU A 143 -1.42 5.94 14.11
CA GLU A 143 -1.21 5.43 15.47
C GLU A 143 -0.13 6.25 16.18
N SER A 144 -0.53 7.42 16.71
CA SER A 144 0.09 8.13 17.85
C SER A 144 -0.85 9.23 18.33
#